data_AF-A0A7R6TMH6-F1
#
_entry.id   AF-A0A7R6TMH6-F1
#
_cell.length_a   1.000
_cell.length_b   1.000
_cell.length_c   1.000
_cell.angle_alpha   90.00
_cell.angle_beta   90.00
_cell.angle_gamma   90.00
#
_symmetry.space_group_name_H-M   'P 1'
#
loop_
_entity.id
_entity.type
_entity.pdbx_description
1 polymer ?
#
loop_
_entity_poly.entity_id
_entity_poly.type
_entity_poly.pdbx_seq_one_letter_code
_entity_poly.pdbx_strand_id
1 'polypeptide(L)'
;MRRGLRWLSISGFLFISACAHVPGPEQGGNSALQNDVRQWQLGGRFVAGQRQSAAAGDVASDPVAGRFAWQHQGNDDTLWLIGPVGNTLAKVEIAPTLVRWQDATGKRGEATDLRALGESLAGIRLPDVAAESWLRGRWAKAAVHARDADGRVLTAGARGWVFEYRYGAPAPVNWPLAIEGTGPDGLWLRIALTEWDGVSDPADLPTP
;
A
#
# COMPACT_ATOMS: atom_id res chain seq x y z
N MET A 1 -55.80 -76.38 -1.86
CA MET A 1 -55.69 -76.13 -3.32
C MET A 1 -55.97 -74.65 -3.55
N ARG A 2 -54.99 -73.74 -3.38
CA ARG A 2 -54.04 -73.20 -4.39
C ARG A 2 -54.70 -72.42 -5.55
N ARG A 3 -54.23 -71.17 -5.70
CA ARG A 3 -54.32 -70.20 -6.83
C ARG A 3 -55.44 -69.14 -6.66
N GLY A 4 -55.22 -67.84 -6.85
CA GLY A 4 -54.07 -67.16 -7.44
C GLY A 4 -53.97 -65.69 -7.04
N LEU A 5 -52.72 -65.27 -6.89
CA LEU A 5 -52.22 -63.93 -6.72
C LEU A 5 -52.47 -63.11 -8.00
N ARG A 6 -53.10 -61.94 -7.88
CA ARG A 6 -52.97 -60.87 -8.88
C ARG A 6 -52.73 -59.54 -8.17
N TRP A 7 -51.43 -59.25 -8.11
CA TRP A 7 -50.78 -58.01 -7.73
C TRP A 7 -51.37 -56.86 -8.54
N LEU A 8 -51.98 -55.88 -7.86
CA LEU A 8 -52.34 -54.59 -8.44
C LEU A 8 -51.18 -53.62 -8.23
N SER A 9 -50.69 -53.10 -9.35
CA SER A 9 -49.65 -52.09 -9.47
C SER A 9 -49.93 -50.84 -8.63
N ILE A 10 -48.99 -50.48 -7.76
CA ILE A 10 -48.84 -49.11 -7.28
C ILE A 10 -47.54 -48.59 -7.87
N SER A 11 -47.68 -47.82 -8.93
CA SER A 11 -46.66 -46.92 -9.45
C SER A 11 -46.53 -45.76 -8.45
N GLY A 12 -45.35 -45.58 -7.87
CA GLY A 12 -45.09 -44.59 -6.85
C GLY A 12 -43.63 -44.13 -6.89
N PHE A 13 -43.39 -43.12 -7.72
CA PHE A 13 -42.19 -42.27 -7.81
C PHE A 13 -41.40 -42.14 -6.50
N LEU A 14 -40.10 -42.45 -6.54
CA LEU A 14 -39.10 -41.92 -5.61
C LEU A 14 -37.77 -41.70 -6.36
N PHE A 15 -37.77 -40.71 -7.25
CA PHE A 15 -36.56 -39.99 -7.62
C PHE A 15 -36.45 -38.77 -6.69
N ILE A 16 -35.76 -38.92 -5.55
CA ILE A 16 -35.26 -37.76 -4.83
C ILE A 16 -33.82 -37.57 -5.29
N SER A 17 -33.67 -36.85 -6.40
CA SER A 17 -32.42 -36.17 -6.72
C SER A 17 -32.25 -35.08 -5.67
N ALA A 18 -31.43 -35.33 -4.66
CA ALA A 18 -30.99 -34.29 -3.75
C ALA A 18 -30.02 -33.39 -4.53
N CYS A 19 -30.54 -32.31 -5.11
CA CYS A 19 -29.69 -31.16 -5.43
C CYS A 19 -29.18 -30.62 -4.09
N ALA A 20 -27.97 -31.01 -3.71
CA ALA A 20 -27.21 -30.30 -2.70
C ALA A 20 -26.99 -28.88 -3.23
N HIS A 21 -27.90 -27.97 -2.87
CA HIS A 21 -27.67 -26.55 -2.97
C HIS A 21 -26.62 -26.23 -1.90
N VAL A 22 -25.35 -26.25 -2.31
CA VAL A 22 -24.25 -25.74 -1.50
C VAL A 22 -24.46 -24.23 -1.44
N PRO A 23 -24.74 -23.65 -0.25
CA PRO A 23 -24.75 -22.20 -0.12
C PRO A 23 -23.37 -21.70 -0.54
N GLY A 24 -23.32 -20.85 -1.58
CA GLY A 24 -22.10 -20.15 -1.92
C GLY A 24 -21.59 -19.43 -0.67
N PRO A 25 -20.28 -19.40 -0.41
CA PRO A 25 -19.78 -18.77 0.80
C PRO A 25 -20.24 -17.31 0.79
N GLU A 26 -21.03 -16.92 1.79
CA GLU A 26 -21.35 -15.51 2.05
C GLU A 26 -20.07 -14.81 2.53
N GLN A 27 -19.15 -14.59 1.59
CA GLN A 27 -17.90 -13.87 1.77
C GLN A 27 -17.98 -12.60 0.94
N GLY A 28 -18.73 -11.61 1.43
CA GLY A 28 -18.99 -10.40 0.62
C GLY A 28 -18.30 -9.13 1.09
N GLY A 29 -18.33 -8.84 2.39
CA GLY A 29 -17.90 -7.53 2.90
C GLY A 29 -16.64 -7.58 3.76
N ASN A 30 -16.68 -8.38 4.83
CA ASN A 30 -15.66 -8.30 5.87
C ASN A 30 -14.32 -8.89 5.45
N SER A 31 -14.30 -9.97 4.68
CA SER A 31 -13.05 -10.60 4.24
C SER A 31 -12.32 -9.77 3.19
N ALA A 32 -13.04 -9.15 2.25
CA ALA A 32 -12.45 -8.28 1.24
C ALA A 32 -11.86 -7.00 1.87
N LEU A 33 -12.61 -6.36 2.79
CA LEU A 33 -12.14 -5.20 3.53
C LEU A 33 -10.95 -5.55 4.46
N GLN A 34 -10.96 -6.72 5.10
CA GLN A 34 -9.83 -7.16 5.91
C GLN A 34 -8.59 -7.49 5.07
N ASN A 35 -8.78 -8.07 3.88
CA ASN A 35 -7.67 -8.33 2.96
C ASN A 35 -7.10 -7.03 2.39
N ASP A 36 -7.93 -6.04 2.05
CA ASP A 36 -7.49 -4.70 1.61
C ASP A 36 -6.64 -3.97 2.66
N VAL A 37 -6.95 -4.15 3.94
CA VAL A 37 -6.15 -3.58 5.03
C VAL A 37 -4.85 -4.38 5.22
N ARG A 38 -4.89 -5.70 5.04
CA ARG A 38 -3.72 -6.58 5.25
C ARG A 38 -2.78 -6.61 4.05
N GLN A 39 -3.27 -6.38 2.84
CA GLN A 39 -2.50 -6.55 1.61
C GLN A 39 -2.95 -5.51 0.60
N TRP A 40 -2.02 -4.65 0.21
CA TRP A 40 -2.25 -3.60 -0.76
C TRP A 40 -0.95 -3.22 -1.47
N GLN A 41 -1.09 -2.61 -2.63
CA GLN A 41 0.04 -2.16 -3.44
C GLN A 41 -0.23 -0.78 -4.01
N LEU A 42 0.81 0.06 -4.03
CA LEU A 42 0.78 1.40 -4.56
C LEU A 42 2.01 1.67 -5.41
N GLY A 43 1.82 2.37 -6.51
CA GLY A 43 2.91 2.79 -7.39
C GLY A 43 2.74 4.23 -7.81
N GLY A 44 3.85 4.89 -8.08
CA GLY A 44 3.81 6.29 -8.43
C GLY A 44 5.16 6.91 -8.69
N ARG A 45 5.16 8.24 -8.66
CA ARG A 45 6.34 9.08 -8.76
C ARG A 45 6.56 9.79 -7.45
N PHE A 46 7.82 10.00 -7.10
CA PHE A 46 8.21 10.75 -5.92
C PHE A 46 9.28 11.78 -6.25
N VAL A 47 9.31 12.82 -5.43
CA VAL A 47 10.47 13.71 -5.26
C VAL A 47 10.63 13.94 -3.77
N ALA A 48 11.85 13.82 -3.24
CA ALA A 48 12.14 14.01 -1.84
C ALA A 48 13.44 14.79 -1.66
N GLY A 49 13.51 15.57 -0.59
CA GLY A 49 14.71 16.33 -0.27
C GLY A 49 14.65 16.93 1.12
N GLN A 50 15.68 17.72 1.43
CA GLN A 50 15.76 18.46 2.67
C GLN A 50 16.06 19.92 2.35
N ARG A 51 15.30 20.83 2.95
CA ARG A 51 15.56 22.25 2.85
C ARG A 51 16.62 22.61 3.89
N GLN A 52 17.85 22.84 3.44
CA GLN A 52 18.91 23.30 4.35
C GLN A 52 18.57 24.70 4.89
N SER A 53 18.76 24.91 6.20
CA SER A 53 18.80 26.25 6.76
C SER A 53 20.12 26.92 6.36
N ALA A 54 20.08 28.17 5.89
CA ALA A 54 21.20 28.92 5.32
C ALA A 54 22.40 29.19 6.28
N ALA A 55 22.45 28.55 7.45
CA ALA A 55 23.42 28.79 8.51
C ALA A 55 24.70 27.93 8.43
N ALA A 56 24.74 26.89 7.60
CA ALA A 56 25.93 26.07 7.40
C ALA A 56 26.28 26.08 5.90
N GLY A 57 27.51 26.48 5.56
CA GLY A 57 28.03 26.55 4.20
C GLY A 57 28.23 25.20 3.51
N ASP A 58 27.35 24.23 3.77
CA ASP A 58 27.30 22.94 3.12
C ASP A 58 26.61 23.05 1.76
N VAL A 59 27.12 22.29 0.79
CA VAL A 59 26.55 22.15 -0.55
C VAL A 59 25.16 21.52 -0.40
N ALA A 60 24.11 22.25 -0.81
CA ALA A 60 22.76 21.73 -0.84
C ALA A 60 22.71 20.43 -1.66
N SER A 61 22.23 19.34 -1.05
CA SER A 61 22.01 18.11 -1.80
C SER A 61 20.80 18.28 -2.70
N ASP A 62 20.96 17.95 -3.99
CA ASP A 62 19.86 18.01 -4.94
C ASP A 62 18.72 17.06 -4.51
N PRO A 63 17.44 17.46 -4.67
CA PRO A 63 16.32 16.58 -4.41
C PRO A 63 16.40 15.32 -5.28
N VAL A 64 16.05 14.18 -4.68
CA VAL A 64 16.04 12.89 -5.37
C VAL A 64 14.64 12.64 -5.92
N ALA A 65 14.56 12.26 -7.18
CA ALA A 65 13.31 12.01 -7.89
C ALA A 65 13.32 10.64 -8.57
N GLY A 66 12.13 10.04 -8.70
CA GLY A 66 12.01 8.73 -9.33
C GLY A 66 10.59 8.19 -9.33
N ARG A 67 10.49 6.89 -9.61
CA ARG A 67 9.30 6.08 -9.37
C ARG A 67 9.47 5.29 -8.10
N PHE A 68 8.35 4.92 -7.49
CA PHE A 68 8.35 3.96 -6.40
C PHE A 68 7.26 2.92 -6.62
N ALA A 69 7.47 1.75 -6.03
CA ALA A 69 6.45 0.75 -5.80
C ALA A 69 6.48 0.39 -4.32
N TRP A 70 5.33 0.36 -3.69
CA TRP A 70 5.14 0.00 -2.30
C TRP A 70 4.19 -1.19 -2.23
N GLN A 71 4.59 -2.23 -1.53
CA GLN A 71 3.78 -3.41 -1.27
C GLN A 71 3.67 -3.62 0.23
N HIS A 72 2.44 -3.70 0.72
CA HIS A 72 2.14 -4.03 2.11
C HIS A 72 1.61 -5.45 2.19
N GLN A 73 2.14 -6.24 3.13
CA GLN A 73 1.69 -7.60 3.41
C GLN A 73 1.73 -7.89 4.91
N GLY A 74 0.55 -7.92 5.54
CA GLY A 74 0.38 -8.15 6.96
C GLY A 74 0.91 -6.98 7.79
N ASN A 75 2.11 -7.14 8.33
CA ASN A 75 2.82 -6.10 9.08
C ASN A 75 4.15 -5.72 8.42
N ASP A 76 4.43 -6.29 7.24
CA ASP A 76 5.67 -6.10 6.52
C ASP A 76 5.39 -5.24 5.28
N ASP A 77 6.32 -4.34 4.97
CA ASP A 77 6.29 -3.55 3.75
C ASP A 77 7.54 -3.82 2.93
N THR A 78 7.38 -3.80 1.60
CA THR A 78 8.50 -3.72 0.67
C THR A 78 8.36 -2.48 -0.19
N LEU A 79 9.40 -1.66 -0.20
CA LEU A 79 9.51 -0.46 -1.01
C LEU A 79 10.63 -0.64 -2.04
N TRP A 80 10.30 -0.39 -3.31
CA TRP A 80 11.27 -0.22 -4.38
C TRP A 80 11.32 1.25 -4.77
N LEU A 81 12.53 1.79 -4.86
CA LEU A 81 12.81 3.11 -5.41
C LEU A 81 13.54 2.93 -6.74
N ILE A 82 13.00 3.54 -7.79
CA ILE A 82 13.47 3.41 -9.16
C ILE A 82 13.81 4.80 -9.69
N GLY A 83 14.97 4.96 -10.28
CA GLY A 83 15.46 6.22 -10.83
C GLY A 83 14.71 6.62 -12.10
N PRO A 84 14.90 7.87 -12.57
CA PRO A 84 14.17 8.40 -13.74
C PRO A 84 14.37 7.59 -15.03
N VAL A 85 15.52 6.92 -15.16
CA VAL A 85 15.88 6.09 -16.33
C VAL A 85 15.62 4.59 -16.12
N GLY A 86 14.90 4.22 -15.04
CA GLY A 86 14.51 2.83 -14.77
C GLY A 86 15.53 2.00 -14.00
N ASN A 87 16.66 2.57 -13.59
CA ASN A 87 17.63 1.88 -12.72
C ASN A 87 17.10 1.79 -11.29
N THR A 88 17.29 0.66 -10.61
CA THR A 88 16.97 0.55 -9.17
C THR A 88 17.86 1.52 -8.38
N LEU A 89 17.25 2.32 -7.50
CA LEU A 89 17.96 3.16 -6.53
C LEU A 89 18.17 2.38 -5.24
N ALA A 90 17.09 1.80 -4.72
CA ALA A 90 17.12 0.99 -3.52
C ALA A 90 15.89 0.07 -3.40
N LYS A 91 16.06 -1.03 -2.66
CA LYS A 91 14.98 -1.86 -2.10
C LYS A 91 15.01 -1.74 -0.58
N VAL A 92 13.85 -1.58 0.05
CA VAL A 92 13.70 -1.54 1.50
C VAL A 92 12.67 -2.57 1.91
N GLU A 93 13.00 -3.39 2.89
CA GLU A 93 12.11 -4.35 3.53
C GLU A 93 11.90 -3.87 4.97
N ILE A 94 10.67 -3.54 5.32
CA ILE A 94 10.31 -2.91 6.59
C ILE A 94 9.46 -3.93 7.35
N ALA A 95 10.00 -4.49 8.43
CA ALA A 95 9.28 -5.34 9.36
C ALA A 95 9.08 -4.59 10.69
N PRO A 96 8.19 -5.05 11.59
CA PRO A 96 7.89 -4.35 12.85
C PRO A 96 9.09 -4.08 13.76
N THR A 97 10.17 -4.87 13.63
CA THR A 97 11.35 -4.82 14.51
C THR A 97 12.65 -4.56 13.77
N LEU A 98 12.63 -4.58 12.44
CA LEU A 98 13.85 -4.50 11.63
C LEU A 98 13.54 -3.93 10.26
N VAL A 99 14.38 -3.01 9.80
CA VAL A 99 14.38 -2.54 8.43
C VAL A 99 15.66 -2.98 7.75
N ARG A 100 15.54 -3.62 6.59
CA ARG A 100 16.67 -4.02 5.74
C ARG A 100 16.63 -3.19 4.48
N TRP A 101 17.80 -2.83 3.96
CA TRP A 101 17.87 -2.12 2.69
C TRP A 101 18.99 -2.67 1.81
N GLN A 102 18.82 -2.46 0.51
CA GLN A 102 19.82 -2.75 -0.50
C GLN A 102 19.84 -1.60 -1.51
N ASP A 103 21.01 -1.06 -1.84
CA ASP A 103 21.16 -0.03 -2.88
C ASP A 103 21.45 -0.63 -4.26
N ALA A 104 21.52 0.24 -5.27
CA ALA A 104 21.85 -0.11 -6.65
C ALA A 104 23.19 -0.85 -6.84
N THR A 105 24.15 -0.65 -5.94
CA THR A 105 25.48 -1.30 -5.99
C THR A 105 25.46 -2.70 -5.37
N GLY A 106 24.34 -3.08 -4.76
CA GLY A 106 24.18 -4.32 -4.04
C GLY A 106 24.63 -4.24 -2.58
N LYS A 107 25.07 -3.07 -2.09
CA LYS A 107 25.38 -2.86 -0.68
C LYS A 107 24.10 -3.03 0.13
N ARG A 108 24.22 -3.69 1.28
CA ARG A 108 23.09 -3.99 2.17
C ARG A 108 23.36 -3.45 3.56
N GLY A 109 22.28 -3.16 4.28
CA GLY A 109 22.35 -2.78 5.68
C GLY A 109 21.04 -3.04 6.41
N GLU A 110 21.08 -2.84 7.71
CA GLU A 110 19.95 -2.98 8.61
C GLU A 110 19.82 -1.73 9.48
N ALA A 111 18.59 -1.41 9.86
CA ALA A 111 18.24 -0.30 10.73
C ALA A 111 17.08 -0.72 11.64
N THR A 112 16.95 -0.08 12.80
CA THR A 112 15.86 -0.37 13.74
C THR A 112 14.51 0.17 13.27
N ASP A 113 14.53 1.21 12.43
CA ASP A 113 13.36 1.87 11.87
C ASP A 113 13.76 2.71 10.64
N LEU A 114 12.77 3.32 9.99
CA LEU A 114 12.98 4.18 8.82
C LEU A 114 13.74 5.48 9.14
N ARG A 115 13.67 5.97 10.38
CA ARG A 115 14.39 7.17 10.81
C ARG A 115 15.90 6.88 10.90
N ALA A 116 16.26 5.70 11.40
CA ALA A 116 17.63 5.24 11.57
C ALA A 116 18.32 4.87 10.24
N LEU A 117 17.56 4.69 9.16
CA LEU A 117 18.07 4.34 7.82
C LEU A 117 19.06 5.39 7.26
N GLY A 118 19.03 6.62 7.78
CA GLY A 118 20.04 7.61 7.46
C GLY A 118 20.08 7.94 5.96
N GLU A 119 21.26 8.31 5.46
CA GLU A 119 21.45 8.64 4.02
C GLU A 119 21.56 7.38 3.15
N SER A 120 21.46 6.20 3.77
CA SER A 120 21.69 4.92 3.13
C SER A 120 20.69 4.62 2.01
N LEU A 121 19.55 5.31 1.99
CA LEU A 121 18.53 5.18 0.95
C LEU A 121 18.73 6.14 -0.22
N ALA A 122 19.89 6.10 -0.85
CA ALA A 122 20.23 7.03 -1.94
C ALA A 122 19.99 8.52 -1.57
N GLY A 123 20.28 8.90 -0.31
CA GLY A 123 20.06 10.26 0.21
C GLY A 123 18.61 10.62 0.57
N ILE A 124 17.66 9.69 0.42
CA ILE A 124 16.25 9.91 0.75
C ILE A 124 15.99 9.59 2.23
N ARG A 125 15.30 10.49 2.93
CA ARG A 125 14.73 10.21 4.27
C ARG A 125 13.24 10.00 4.14
N LEU A 126 12.77 8.80 4.51
CA LEU A 126 11.34 8.48 4.49
C LEU A 126 10.65 8.88 5.79
N PRO A 127 9.33 9.10 5.77
CA PRO A 127 8.57 9.26 6.98
C PRO A 127 8.60 8.01 7.84
N ASP A 128 8.95 8.20 9.10
CA ASP A 128 8.81 7.20 10.15
C ASP A 128 7.36 7.18 10.65
N VAL A 129 6.43 6.90 9.73
CA VAL A 129 4.98 6.84 9.93
C VAL A 129 4.47 5.62 9.16
N ALA A 130 3.48 4.91 9.71
CA ALA A 130 2.89 3.75 9.05
C ALA A 130 2.36 4.09 7.65
N ALA A 131 2.75 3.29 6.66
CA ALA A 131 2.44 3.53 5.25
C ALA A 131 0.93 3.59 4.98
N GLU A 132 0.14 2.74 5.63
CA GLU A 132 -1.33 2.79 5.61
C GLU A 132 -1.88 4.18 5.96
N SER A 133 -1.29 4.85 6.95
CA SER A 133 -1.71 6.19 7.34
C SER A 133 -1.30 7.21 6.30
N TRP A 134 -0.01 7.33 6.01
CA TRP A 134 0.44 8.47 5.21
C TRP A 134 0.23 8.31 3.70
N LEU A 135 0.28 7.09 3.15
CA LEU A 135 0.03 6.83 1.72
C LEU A 135 -1.45 6.70 1.37
N ARG A 136 -2.26 6.08 2.22
CA ARG A 136 -3.71 5.86 1.94
C ARG A 136 -4.62 6.87 2.63
N GLY A 137 -4.07 7.79 3.41
CA GLY A 137 -4.84 8.77 4.18
C GLY A 137 -5.69 8.13 5.28
N ARG A 138 -5.36 6.91 5.73
CA ARG A 138 -6.11 6.19 6.77
C ARG A 138 -5.52 6.46 8.16
N TRP A 139 -5.94 7.59 8.71
CA TRP A 139 -5.45 8.10 10.00
C TRP A 139 -6.43 7.84 11.14
N ALA A 140 -5.88 7.63 12.34
CA ALA A 140 -6.66 7.73 13.57
C ALA A 140 -7.25 9.14 13.71
N LYS A 141 -8.46 9.26 14.26
CA LYS A 141 -9.20 10.54 14.37
C LYS A 141 -8.37 11.66 15.00
N ALA A 142 -7.57 11.36 16.02
CA ALA A 142 -6.75 12.33 16.74
C ALA A 142 -5.59 12.90 15.91
N ALA A 143 -5.15 12.21 14.86
CA ALA A 143 -4.07 12.65 13.98
C ALA A 143 -4.56 13.46 12.77
N VAL A 144 -5.87 13.57 12.58
CA VAL A 144 -6.48 14.29 11.45
C VAL A 144 -6.71 15.74 11.82
N HIS A 145 -6.19 16.65 10.99
CA HIS A 145 -6.36 18.09 11.14
C HIS A 145 -7.55 18.62 10.33
N ALA A 146 -7.77 18.08 9.14
CA ALA A 146 -8.84 18.54 8.24
C ALA A 146 -9.40 17.41 7.37
N ARG A 147 -10.67 17.55 7.00
CA ARG A 147 -11.39 16.68 6.05
C ARG A 147 -12.15 17.52 5.03
N ASP A 148 -12.42 16.93 3.87
CA ASP A 148 -13.33 17.52 2.89
C ASP A 148 -14.81 17.22 3.19
N ALA A 149 -15.69 17.69 2.32
CA ALA A 149 -17.14 17.48 2.44
C ALA A 149 -17.54 15.99 2.33
N ASP A 150 -16.75 15.17 1.65
CA ASP A 150 -16.96 13.72 1.51
C ASP A 150 -16.34 12.94 2.70
N GLY A 151 -15.73 13.63 3.66
CA GLY A 151 -15.11 13.05 4.84
C GLY A 151 -13.71 12.48 4.61
N ARG A 152 -13.12 12.66 3.42
CA ARG A 152 -11.73 12.25 3.12
C ARG A 152 -10.75 13.15 3.85
N VAL A 153 -9.61 12.60 4.28
CA VAL A 153 -8.59 13.34 5.03
C VAL A 153 -7.88 14.30 4.09
N LEU A 154 -7.98 15.61 4.35
CA LEU A 154 -7.21 16.62 3.60
C LEU A 154 -5.84 16.87 4.21
N THR A 155 -5.76 16.84 5.55
CA THR A 155 -4.51 17.05 6.26
C THR A 155 -4.46 16.21 7.53
N ALA A 156 -3.34 15.56 7.79
CA ALA A 156 -3.08 14.79 9.00
C ALA A 156 -1.58 14.74 9.30
N GLY A 157 -1.20 14.35 10.52
CA GLY A 157 0.21 14.29 10.88
C GLY A 157 0.52 13.43 12.09
N ALA A 158 1.76 12.95 12.15
CA ALA A 158 2.32 12.24 13.30
C ALA A 158 3.85 12.31 13.27
N ARG A 159 4.48 12.16 14.44
CA ARG A 159 5.95 12.03 14.57
C ARG A 159 6.75 13.13 13.87
N GLY A 160 6.24 14.37 13.90
CA GLY A 160 6.86 15.56 13.30
C GLY A 160 6.57 15.73 11.81
N TRP A 161 5.82 14.81 11.19
CA TRP A 161 5.35 14.93 9.82
C TRP A 161 3.93 15.49 9.75
N VAL A 162 3.67 16.29 8.73
CA VAL A 162 2.35 16.74 8.30
C VAL A 162 2.20 16.40 6.82
N PHE A 163 1.07 15.80 6.47
CA PHE A 163 0.73 15.38 5.13
C PHE A 163 -0.53 16.09 4.65
N GLU A 164 -0.47 16.58 3.41
CA GLU A 164 -1.59 17.14 2.68
C GLU A 164 -1.96 16.23 1.52
N TYR A 165 -3.26 16.03 1.34
CA TYR A 165 -3.81 15.08 0.38
C TYR A 165 -4.62 15.79 -0.69
N ARG A 166 -4.43 15.36 -1.92
CA ARG A 166 -5.28 15.74 -3.05
C ARG A 166 -5.95 14.51 -3.63
N TYR A 167 -7.25 14.63 -3.85
CA TYR A 167 -8.10 13.60 -4.45
C TYR A 167 -8.61 14.08 -5.81
N GLY A 168 -8.99 13.13 -6.66
CA GLY A 168 -9.57 13.40 -7.96
C GLY A 168 -9.23 12.34 -8.99
N ALA A 169 -9.87 12.42 -10.15
CA ALA A 169 -9.56 11.53 -11.26
C ALA A 169 -8.08 11.68 -11.70
N PRO A 170 -7.40 10.59 -12.10
CA PRO A 170 -7.94 9.24 -12.30
C PRO A 170 -7.91 8.33 -11.06
N ALA A 171 -7.59 8.83 -9.86
CA ALA A 171 -7.53 7.99 -8.67
C ALA A 171 -8.91 7.38 -8.33
N PRO A 172 -8.96 6.14 -7.82
CA PRO A 172 -10.20 5.56 -7.31
C PRO A 172 -10.79 6.40 -6.17
N VAL A 173 -12.10 6.21 -5.91
CA VAL A 173 -12.80 6.93 -4.84
C VAL A 173 -12.12 6.68 -3.49
N ASN A 174 -11.95 7.74 -2.70
CA ASN A 174 -11.26 7.75 -1.40
C ASN A 174 -9.75 7.44 -1.42
N TRP A 175 -9.15 7.30 -2.59
CA TRP A 175 -7.70 7.18 -2.72
C TRP A 175 -7.05 8.51 -3.05
N PRO A 176 -5.97 8.89 -2.35
CA PRO A 176 -5.20 10.06 -2.74
C PRO A 176 -4.66 9.90 -4.17
N LEU A 177 -4.68 11.01 -4.91
CA LEU A 177 -4.00 11.16 -6.19
C LEU A 177 -2.58 11.70 -5.97
N ALA A 178 -2.43 12.63 -5.03
CA ALA A 178 -1.14 13.22 -4.68
C ALA A 178 -1.05 13.50 -3.19
N ILE A 179 0.18 13.44 -2.69
CA ILE A 179 0.51 13.63 -1.27
C ILE A 179 1.70 14.56 -1.19
N GLU A 180 1.62 15.58 -0.35
CA GLU A 180 2.74 16.44 0.00
C GLU A 180 3.02 16.27 1.50
N GLY A 181 4.25 15.88 1.84
CA GLY A 181 4.68 15.66 3.21
C GLY A 181 5.74 16.69 3.58
N THR A 182 5.55 17.35 4.72
CA THR A 182 6.57 18.18 5.37
C THR A 182 6.95 17.52 6.69
N GLY A 183 8.24 17.27 6.86
CA GLY A 183 8.81 16.56 8.00
C GLY A 183 9.68 17.44 8.90
N PRO A 184 10.32 16.84 9.91
CA PRO A 184 11.29 17.52 10.77
C PRO A 184 12.52 17.96 9.96
N ASP A 185 13.28 18.91 10.51
CA ASP A 185 14.58 19.34 9.98
C ASP A 185 14.58 19.82 8.51
N GLY A 186 13.42 20.32 8.05
CA GLY A 186 13.23 20.79 6.69
C GLY A 186 13.06 19.67 5.66
N LEU A 187 12.87 18.43 6.08
CA LEU A 187 12.54 17.31 5.20
C LEU A 187 11.21 17.57 4.49
N TRP A 188 11.15 17.20 3.22
CA TRP A 188 9.92 17.25 2.44
C TRP A 188 9.88 16.13 1.42
N LEU A 189 8.67 15.71 1.07
CA LEU A 189 8.43 14.75 -0.01
C LEU A 189 7.14 15.09 -0.75
N ARG A 190 7.12 14.74 -2.03
CA ARG A 190 5.96 14.89 -2.90
C ARG A 190 5.75 13.60 -3.66
N ILE A 191 4.52 13.10 -3.63
CA ILE A 191 4.12 11.87 -4.29
C ILE A 191 2.97 12.15 -5.23
N ALA A 192 3.06 11.55 -6.42
CA ALA A 192 1.93 11.38 -7.33
C ALA A 192 1.68 9.88 -7.48
N LEU A 193 0.51 9.42 -7.06
CA LEU A 193 0.09 8.04 -7.19
C LEU A 193 -0.46 7.82 -8.60
N THR A 194 -0.06 6.71 -9.21
CA THR A 194 -0.48 6.31 -10.56
C THR A 194 -1.04 4.90 -10.61
N GLU A 195 -0.74 4.08 -9.61
CA GLU A 195 -1.12 2.67 -9.51
C GLU A 195 -1.69 2.43 -8.10
N TRP A 196 -2.85 1.77 -8.01
CA TRP A 196 -3.57 1.45 -6.77
C TRP A 196 -4.10 0.01 -6.83
N ASP A 197 -3.82 -0.80 -5.80
CA ASP A 197 -4.45 -2.11 -5.51
C ASP A 197 -4.74 -3.03 -6.71
N GLY A 198 -3.76 -3.18 -7.61
CA GLY A 198 -3.78 -4.14 -8.72
C GLY A 198 -2.39 -4.58 -9.23
N VAL A 199 -2.08 -5.85 -8.94
CA VAL A 199 -1.17 -6.89 -9.54
C VAL A 199 0.27 -6.57 -9.95
N SER A 200 1.16 -7.20 -9.16
CA SER A 200 2.49 -7.79 -9.43
C SER A 200 3.70 -6.89 -9.50
N ASP A 201 4.78 -7.46 -8.96
CA ASP A 201 6.18 -7.02 -8.98
C ASP A 201 6.47 -6.10 -10.18
N PRO A 202 7.10 -4.92 -10.00
CA PRO A 202 7.53 -4.10 -11.13
C PRO A 202 8.43 -4.85 -12.14
N ALA A 203 9.02 -6.00 -11.79
CA ALA A 203 9.69 -6.91 -12.71
C ALA A 203 8.76 -7.65 -13.70
N ASP A 204 7.46 -7.76 -13.40
CA ASP A 204 6.42 -8.39 -14.23
C ASP A 204 5.75 -7.40 -15.19
N LEU A 205 6.07 -6.10 -15.13
CA LEU A 205 5.58 -5.13 -16.10
C LEU A 205 6.34 -5.32 -17.44
N PRO A 206 5.66 -5.61 -18.56
CA PRO A 206 6.32 -5.66 -19.86
C PRO A 206 6.94 -4.29 -20.17
N THR A 207 8.20 -4.28 -20.59
CA THR A 207 8.84 -3.09 -21.14
C THR A 207 8.02 -2.58 -22.33
N PRO A 208 7.86 -1.25 -22.48
CA PRO A 208 7.13 -0.66 -23.59
C PRO A 208 7.72 -1.02 -24.95
#